data_AF-A0AAD9EM76-F1
#
_entry.id   AF-A0AAD9EM76-F1
#
_cell.length_a   1.000
_cell.length_b   1.000
_cell.length_c   1.000
_cell.angle_alpha   90.00
_cell.angle_beta   90.00
_cell.angle_gamma   90.00
#
_symmetry.space_group_name_H-M   'P 1'
#
loop_
_entity.id
_entity.type
_entity.pdbx_description
1 polymer ?
#
loop_
_entity_poly.entity_id
_entity_poly.type
_entity_poly.pdbx_seq_one_letter_code
_entity_poly.pdbx_strand_id
1 'polypeptide(L)'
;MKLTSIIATLIVAVAAVPGDPTGHWFKRTCENIELKANRGRRNGSFYVDLYANCHPISGDKVANRMELDKCLGNLNGDLAWMQK
;
A
#
# COMPACT_ATOMS: atom_id res chain seq x y z
N MET A 1 -45.19 9.78 -8.45
CA MET A 1 -44.36 8.56 -8.42
C MET A 1 -43.06 8.89 -7.71
N LYS A 2 -42.85 8.37 -6.51
CA LYS A 2 -41.67 8.66 -5.68
C LYS A 2 -40.52 7.77 -6.15
N LEU A 3 -39.55 8.33 -6.87
CA LEU A 3 -38.24 7.70 -7.05
C LEU A 3 -37.50 7.83 -5.72
N THR A 4 -37.67 6.83 -4.85
CA THR A 4 -36.74 6.59 -3.75
C THR A 4 -35.44 6.12 -4.38
N SER A 5 -34.55 7.07 -4.66
CA SER A 5 -33.19 6.79 -5.12
C SER A 5 -32.47 6.04 -4.01
N ILE A 6 -32.34 4.73 -4.19
CA ILE A 6 -31.56 3.86 -3.31
C ILE A 6 -30.09 4.25 -3.54
N ILE A 7 -29.53 5.00 -2.59
CA ILE A 7 -28.10 5.23 -2.49
C ILE A 7 -27.50 3.85 -2.22
N ALA A 8 -27.01 3.18 -3.26
CA ALA A 8 -26.21 1.98 -3.14
C ALA A 8 -24.86 2.39 -2.57
N THR A 9 -24.76 2.45 -1.25
CA THR A 9 -23.51 2.67 -0.54
C THR A 9 -22.61 1.47 -0.84
N LEU A 10 -21.65 1.68 -1.75
CA LEU A 10 -20.60 0.69 -2.03
C LEU A 10 -19.71 0.60 -0.80
N ILE A 11 -20.05 -0.31 0.11
CA ILE A 11 -19.20 -0.67 1.24
C ILE A 11 -18.05 -1.47 0.65
N VAL A 12 -16.94 -0.78 0.37
CA VAL A 12 -15.68 -1.45 0.03
C VAL A 12 -15.23 -2.18 1.29
N ALA A 13 -15.51 -3.48 1.34
CA ALA A 13 -14.92 -4.36 2.31
C ALA A 13 -13.40 -4.32 2.10
N VAL A 14 -12.69 -3.71 3.05
CA VAL A 14 -11.24 -3.82 3.13
C VAL A 14 -10.95 -5.27 3.45
N ALA A 15 -10.74 -6.08 2.41
CA ALA A 15 -10.24 -7.43 2.57
C ALA A 15 -8.93 -7.32 3.35
N ALA A 16 -8.91 -7.92 4.54
CA ALA A 16 -7.70 -8.09 5.30
C ALA A 16 -6.70 -8.84 4.43
N VAL A 17 -5.71 -8.13 3.90
CA VAL A 17 -4.55 -8.74 3.26
C VAL A 17 -3.88 -9.61 4.32
N PRO A 18 -3.80 -10.95 4.15
CA PRO A 18 -3.12 -11.80 5.11
C PRO A 18 -1.63 -11.56 4.93
N GLY A 19 -1.05 -10.81 5.86
CA GLY A 19 0.35 -10.41 5.85
C GLY A 19 0.46 -8.90 5.91
N ASP A 20 0.75 -8.39 7.10
CA ASP A 20 1.29 -7.04 7.23
C ASP A 20 2.56 -7.00 6.36
N PRO A 21 2.58 -6.29 5.21
CA PRO A 21 3.77 -6.23 4.37
C PRO A 21 4.87 -5.42 5.06
N THR A 22 4.61 -4.97 6.26
CA THR A 22 5.54 -4.27 7.11
C THR A 22 5.64 -5.09 8.39
N GLY A 23 6.84 -5.58 8.75
CA GLY A 23 6.97 -6.32 10.00
C GLY A 23 6.47 -5.47 11.18
N HIS A 24 6.03 -6.09 12.29
CA HIS A 24 5.53 -5.41 13.50
C HIS A 24 6.39 -4.21 13.99
N TRP A 25 7.66 -4.17 13.61
CA TRP A 25 8.58 -3.07 13.89
C TRP A 25 8.31 -1.80 13.08
N PHE A 26 7.92 -1.91 11.81
CA PHE A 26 7.69 -0.77 10.93
C PHE A 26 6.57 0.13 11.44
N LYS A 27 5.41 -0.43 11.79
CA LYS A 27 4.29 0.36 12.34
C LYS A 27 4.58 0.98 13.70
N ARG A 28 5.59 0.49 14.43
CA ARG A 28 6.02 1.07 15.71
C ARG A 28 6.96 2.25 15.54
N THR A 29 7.75 2.27 14.48
CA THR A 29 8.76 3.31 14.25
C THR A 29 8.41 4.27 13.12
N CYS A 30 7.34 4.01 12.37
CA CYS A 30 6.92 4.83 11.24
C CYS A 30 5.49 5.37 11.40
N GLU A 31 5.24 6.56 10.85
CA GLU A 31 3.97 7.27 10.86
C GLU A 31 3.67 7.86 9.47
N ASN A 32 2.46 8.41 9.28
CA ASN A 32 1.99 8.96 7.99
C ASN A 32 2.18 7.98 6.82
N ILE A 33 1.81 6.72 7.07
CA ILE A 33 1.96 5.64 6.10
C ILE A 33 0.91 5.80 5.00
N GLU A 34 1.35 5.90 3.75
CA GLU A 34 0.49 6.17 2.60
C GLU A 34 0.89 5.30 1.40
N LEU A 35 -0.11 4.79 0.67
CA LEU A 35 0.08 4.12 -0.61
C LEU A 35 -0.32 5.07 -1.75
N LYS A 36 0.56 5.27 -2.72
CA LYS A 36 0.26 6.08 -3.91
C LYS A 36 0.38 5.24 -5.17
N ALA A 37 -0.71 5.20 -5.94
CA ALA A 37 -0.68 4.70 -7.29
C ALA A 37 -0.06 5.75 -8.21
N ASN A 38 0.96 5.33 -8.95
CA ASN A 38 1.71 6.16 -9.89
C ASN A 38 1.58 5.58 -11.29
N ARG A 39 1.66 6.46 -12.30
CA ARG A 39 1.66 6.06 -13.70
C ARG A 39 3.08 5.70 -14.14
N GLY A 40 3.27 4.47 -14.59
CA GLY A 40 4.51 3.93 -15.14
C GLY A 40 5.01 4.71 -16.35
N ARG A 41 6.33 4.86 -16.44
CA ARG A 41 7.02 5.59 -17.52
C ARG A 41 6.92 4.91 -18.89
N ARG A 42 6.52 3.64 -18.97
CA ARG A 42 6.36 2.89 -20.23
C ARG A 42 5.02 2.14 -20.24
N ASN A 43 4.30 2.24 -21.36
CA ASN A 43 3.09 1.47 -21.69
C ASN A 43 1.85 1.66 -20.80
N GLY A 44 1.76 2.75 -20.02
CA GLY A 44 0.55 3.02 -19.22
C GLY A 44 0.33 2.02 -18.08
N SER A 45 1.38 1.27 -17.70
CA SER A 45 1.35 0.47 -16.48
C SER A 45 1.16 1.37 -15.25
N PHE A 46 0.61 0.80 -14.18
CA PHE A 46 0.53 1.46 -12.89
C PHE A 46 1.43 0.73 -11.91
N TYR A 47 2.09 1.48 -11.03
CA TYR A 47 2.86 0.92 -9.92
C TYR A 47 2.43 1.62 -8.63
N VAL A 48 2.64 0.97 -7.49
CA VAL A 48 2.27 1.50 -6.19
C VAL A 48 3.52 1.69 -5.35
N ASP A 49 3.68 2.89 -4.81
CA ASP A 49 4.74 3.20 -3.85
C ASP A 49 4.16 3.31 -2.44
N LEU A 50 4.93 2.82 -1.47
CA LEU A 50 4.69 3.04 -0.04
C LEU A 50 5.54 4.21 0.44
N TYR A 51 4.89 5.19 1.06
CA TYR A 51 5.53 6.34 1.72
C TYR A 51 5.32 6.25 3.22
N ALA A 52 6.33 6.60 4.01
CA ALA A 52 6.20 6.71 5.46
C ALA A 52 7.30 7.61 6.05
N ASN A 53 7.01 8.26 7.18
CA ASN A 53 8.02 8.94 7.99
C ASN A 53 8.49 8.00 9.10
N CYS A 54 9.76 7.62 9.11
CA CYS A 54 10.29 6.62 10.03
C CYS A 54 11.33 7.22 10.98
N HIS A 55 11.35 6.75 12.22
CA HIS A 55 12.35 7.10 13.23
C HIS A 55 13.56 6.16 13.09
N PRO A 56 14.70 6.64 12.57
CA PRO A 56 15.94 5.88 12.64
C PRO A 56 16.43 5.82 14.09
N ILE A 57 17.28 4.84 14.41
CA ILE A 57 17.96 4.74 15.72
C ILE A 57 18.78 6.02 16.00
N SER A 58 19.26 6.69 14.95
CA SER A 58 20.15 7.84 15.03
C SER A 58 19.48 9.17 15.34
N GLY A 59 18.15 9.26 15.41
CA GLY A 59 17.47 10.52 15.76
C GLY A 59 16.21 10.81 14.93
N ASP A 60 16.16 12.01 14.33
CA ASP A 60 14.93 12.59 13.78
C ASP A 60 14.30 11.78 12.64
N LYS A 61 12.97 11.95 12.52
CA LYS A 61 12.15 11.25 11.51
C LYS A 61 12.61 11.58 10.10
N VAL A 62 12.66 10.56 9.25
CA VAL A 62 13.03 10.69 7.82
C VAL A 62 11.88 10.21 6.96
N ALA A 63 11.55 10.98 5.92
CA ALA A 63 10.60 10.57 4.90
C ALA A 63 11.21 9.48 4.00
N ASN A 64 10.54 8.35 3.90
CA ASN A 64 10.97 7.17 3.17
C ASN A 64 9.97 6.82 2.06
N ARG A 65 10.50 6.16 1.02
CA ARG A 65 9.74 5.65 -0.13
C ARG A 65 10.22 4.24 -0.44
N MET A 66 9.27 3.33 -0.65
CA MET A 66 9.52 1.95 -1.09
C MET A 66 8.68 1.65 -2.33
N GLU A 67 9.36 1.21 -3.40
CA GLU A 67 8.75 0.78 -4.65
C GLU A 67 8.24 -0.65 -4.47
N LEU A 68 6.93 -0.84 -4.29
CA LEU A 68 6.36 -2.15 -3.93
C LEU A 68 6.44 -3.15 -5.08
N ASP A 69 6.43 -2.70 -6.33
CA ASP A 69 6.58 -3.52 -7.53
C ASP A 69 7.95 -4.21 -7.63
N LYS A 70 8.97 -3.70 -6.92
CA LYS A 70 10.30 -4.34 -6.80
C LYS A 70 10.37 -5.38 -5.69
N CYS A 71 9.36 -5.44 -4.82
CA CYS A 71 9.40 -6.25 -3.61
C CYS A 71 8.26 -7.26 -3.55
N LEU A 72 7.12 -6.95 -4.16
CA LEU A 72 5.92 -7.77 -4.17
C LEU A 72 5.59 -8.18 -5.60
N GLY A 73 5.14 -9.41 -5.76
CA GLY A 73 4.73 -9.99 -7.02
C GLY A 73 3.41 -10.74 -6.89
N ASN A 74 2.87 -11.16 -8.02
CA ASN A 74 1.73 -12.04 -8.10
C ASN A 74 2.23 -13.47 -8.32
N LEU A 75 2.04 -14.34 -7.33
CA LEU A 75 2.34 -15.76 -7.40
C LEU A 75 1.02 -16.54 -7.45
N ASN A 76 0.59 -16.93 -8.66
CA ASN A 76 -0.64 -17.70 -8.89
C ASN A 76 -1.94 -17.05 -8.35
N GLY A 77 -2.02 -15.73 -8.35
CA GLY A 77 -3.15 -14.97 -7.80
C GLY A 77 -2.89 -14.41 -6.41
N ASP A 78 -1.85 -14.89 -5.71
CA ASP A 78 -1.51 -14.44 -4.38
C ASP A 78 -0.45 -13.33 -4.40
N LEU A 79 -0.63 -12.34 -3.51
CA LEU A 79 0.39 -11.31 -3.28
C LEU A 79 1.52 -11.92 -2.45
N ALA A 80 2.73 -11.94 -2.99
CA ALA A 80 3.88 -12.55 -2.35
C ALA A 80 5.13 -11.66 -2.41
N TRP A 81 6.02 -11.79 -1.42
CA TRP A 81 7.35 -11.19 -1.50
C TRP A 81 8.16 -11.85 -2.61
N MET A 82 8.74 -11.04 -3.47
CA MET A 82 9.70 -11.50 -4.46
C MET A 82 11.04 -11.76 -3.75
N GLN A 83 11.48 -13.02 -3.75
CA GLN A 83 12.86 -13.34 -3.40
C GLN A 83 13.76 -12.82 -4.53
N LYS A 84 14.80 -12.06 -4.16
CA LYS A 84 15.83 -11.61 -5.10
C LYS A 84 16.81 -12.72 -5.42
#